data_AF-A0A0R0H2D1-F1
#
_entry.id   AF-A0A0R0H2D1-F1
#
_cell.length_a   1.000
_cell.length_b   1.000
_cell.length_c   1.000
_cell.angle_alpha   90.00
_cell.angle_beta   90.00
_cell.angle_gamma   90.00
#
_symmetry.space_group_name_H-M   'P 1'
#
loop_
_entity.id
_entity.type
_entity.pdbx_description
1 polymer ?
#
loop_
_entity_poly.entity_id
_entity_poly.type
_entity_poly.pdbx_seq_one_letter_code
_entity_poly.pdbx_strand_id
1 'polypeptide(L)'
;MKQGVLTPGRVRLLLHRGTPCFRGYGRRNGERRRKSVRGCIVSPDLSVLNLVIVKKGESDLPGLTDVEKPRMRGPKRASKIRKLFNLSKEDDVRKYVNTYRRTFITKAGKKVSKAPKIQRLVTPLTLQRKRARIADKKKRIAKAKSEAAEYQKLLASRLKEQRDRRSESLAKRRSKLSSAAKPTASA
;
A
#
# COMPACT_ATOMS: atom_id res chain seq x y z
N MET A 1 5.66 0.70 -34.47
CA MET A 1 4.84 -0.50 -34.76
C MET A 1 4.17 -0.95 -33.47
N LYS A 2 2.94 -1.50 -33.53
CA LYS A 2 2.22 -2.02 -32.36
C LYS A 2 2.03 -3.53 -32.52
N GLN A 3 2.55 -4.30 -31.58
CA GLN A 3 2.36 -5.76 -31.55
C GLN A 3 0.87 -6.11 -31.47
N GLY A 4 0.45 -7.13 -32.23
CA GLY A 4 -0.94 -7.60 -32.30
C GLY A 4 -1.83 -6.86 -33.32
N VAL A 5 -1.30 -5.85 -34.03
CA VAL A 5 -2.02 -5.21 -35.14
C VAL A 5 -1.52 -5.83 -36.45
N LEU A 6 -2.22 -6.85 -36.93
CA LEU A 6 -1.83 -7.72 -38.05
C LEU A 6 -2.08 -7.06 -39.42
N THR A 7 -1.51 -5.88 -39.63
CA THR A 7 -1.59 -5.17 -40.91
C THR A 7 -0.21 -4.67 -41.35
N PRO A 8 0.11 -4.67 -42.65
CA PRO A 8 1.30 -3.98 -43.15
C PRO A 8 1.09 -2.46 -43.13
N GLY A 9 -0.13 -1.96 -43.17
CA GLY A 9 -0.40 -0.51 -43.16
C GLY A 9 -0.45 0.16 -41.77
N ARG A 10 -0.84 1.43 -41.77
CA ARG A 10 -1.25 2.19 -40.57
C ARG A 10 -2.75 2.07 -40.34
N VAL A 11 -3.16 1.94 -39.08
CA VAL A 11 -4.57 1.85 -38.67
C VAL A 11 -4.84 2.83 -37.54
N ARG A 12 -6.04 3.42 -37.48
CA ARG A 12 -6.45 4.31 -36.37
C ARG A 12 -7.11 3.50 -35.26
N LEU A 13 -6.46 3.45 -34.10
CA LEU A 13 -6.94 2.73 -32.92
C LEU A 13 -7.21 3.67 -31.76
N LEU A 14 -8.18 3.32 -30.91
CA LEU A 14 -8.46 4.03 -29.67
C LEU A 14 -7.54 3.51 -28.54
N LEU A 15 -6.49 4.26 -28.23
CA LEU A 15 -5.47 3.89 -27.25
C LEU A 15 -5.81 4.40 -25.85
N HIS A 16 -5.35 3.68 -24.83
CA HIS A 16 -5.48 4.03 -23.41
C HIS A 16 -4.11 4.13 -22.74
N ARG A 17 -4.04 4.90 -21.64
CA ARG A 17 -2.78 5.25 -20.97
C ARG A 17 -1.96 4.00 -20.61
N GLY A 18 -0.67 4.01 -20.95
CA GLY A 18 0.26 2.92 -20.65
C GLY A 18 0.38 1.88 -21.78
N THR A 19 -0.40 1.99 -22.85
CA THR A 19 -0.19 1.14 -24.03
C THR A 19 0.96 1.60 -24.92
N PRO A 20 1.61 0.68 -25.64
CA PRO A 20 2.57 1.06 -26.66
C PRO A 20 1.92 2.00 -27.68
N CYS A 21 2.69 3.01 -28.10
CA CYS A 21 2.27 4.17 -28.91
C CYS A 21 1.41 5.23 -28.19
N PHE A 22 1.06 5.05 -26.91
CA PHE A 22 0.39 6.06 -26.09
C PHE A 22 0.81 6.00 -24.61
N ARG A 23 1.84 6.81 -24.26
CA ARG A 23 2.32 6.93 -22.88
C ARG A 23 1.33 7.61 -21.93
N GLY A 24 0.51 8.52 -22.46
CA GLY A 24 -0.55 9.21 -21.71
C GLY A 24 -0.05 10.16 -20.61
N TYR A 25 1.16 10.72 -20.75
CA TYR A 25 1.63 11.81 -19.88
C TYR A 25 0.80 13.08 -20.11
N GLY A 26 0.42 13.78 -19.04
CA GLY A 26 -0.37 15.01 -19.11
C GLY A 26 -1.85 14.83 -19.49
N ARG A 27 -2.37 13.60 -19.43
CA ARG A 27 -3.76 13.27 -19.80
C ARG A 27 -4.59 12.96 -18.55
N ARG A 28 -5.92 13.19 -18.64
CA ARG A 28 -6.83 12.87 -17.53
C ARG A 28 -6.89 11.37 -17.30
N ASN A 29 -7.17 10.96 -16.06
CA ASN A 29 -7.39 9.54 -15.76
C ASN A 29 -8.61 9.04 -16.55
N GLY A 30 -8.47 7.88 -17.18
CA GLY A 30 -9.51 7.32 -18.06
C GLY A 30 -9.54 7.90 -19.48
N GLU A 31 -8.75 8.93 -19.80
CA GLU A 31 -8.73 9.50 -21.15
C GLU A 31 -8.19 8.48 -22.18
N ARG A 32 -8.94 8.32 -23.27
CA ARG A 32 -8.58 7.52 -24.43
C ARG A 32 -8.40 8.41 -25.65
N ARG A 33 -7.44 8.09 -26.51
CA ARG A 33 -7.16 8.89 -27.71
C ARG A 33 -7.09 8.01 -28.95
N ARG A 34 -7.85 8.37 -29.98
CA ARG A 34 -7.78 7.71 -31.29
C ARG A 34 -6.53 8.20 -32.04
N LYS A 35 -5.55 7.33 -32.27
CA LYS A 35 -4.29 7.66 -32.96
C LYS A 35 -4.01 6.64 -34.07
N SER A 36 -3.40 7.10 -35.15
CA SER A 36 -2.84 6.23 -36.19
C SER A 36 -1.60 5.52 -35.64
N VAL A 37 -1.55 4.21 -35.78
CA VAL A 37 -0.41 3.37 -35.42
C VAL A 37 -0.04 2.46 -36.59
N ARG A 38 1.26 2.23 -36.77
CA ARG A 38 1.76 1.26 -37.74
C ARG A 38 1.58 -0.17 -37.22
N GLY A 39 1.10 -1.08 -38.05
CA GLY A 39 0.94 -2.50 -37.70
C GLY A 39 2.27 -3.22 -37.43
N CYS A 40 2.21 -4.50 -37.07
CA CYS A 40 3.39 -5.29 -36.71
C CYS A 40 4.05 -6.02 -37.88
N ILE A 41 3.38 -6.12 -39.04
CA ILE A 41 3.95 -6.76 -40.23
C ILE A 41 4.95 -5.79 -40.88
N VAL A 42 6.15 -6.29 -41.17
CA VAL A 42 7.23 -5.54 -41.82
C VAL A 42 6.87 -5.32 -43.29
N SER A 43 7.07 -4.11 -43.80
CA SER A 43 6.92 -3.79 -45.23
C SER A 43 7.90 -2.69 -45.65
N PRO A 44 8.11 -2.47 -46.96
CA PRO A 44 9.09 -1.51 -47.48
C PRO A 44 8.83 -0.04 -47.09
N ASP A 45 7.63 0.28 -46.60
CA ASP A 45 7.24 1.61 -46.13
C ASP A 45 7.94 2.06 -44.83
N LEU A 46 8.72 1.18 -44.19
CA LEU A 46 9.40 1.44 -42.93
C LEU A 46 10.76 2.13 -43.15
N SER A 47 10.96 3.28 -42.50
CA SER A 47 12.25 3.99 -42.55
C SER A 47 13.31 3.38 -41.61
N VAL A 48 12.89 2.80 -40.48
CA VAL A 48 13.80 2.28 -39.44
C VAL A 48 13.21 1.03 -38.80
N LEU A 49 14.05 0.01 -38.61
CA LEU A 49 13.76 -1.17 -37.79
C LEU A 49 14.63 -1.17 -36.53
N ASN A 50 14.02 -1.48 -35.39
CA ASN A 50 14.74 -1.65 -34.13
C ASN A 50 14.95 -3.15 -33.88
N LEU A 51 16.19 -3.60 -33.94
CA LEU A 51 16.59 -5.00 -33.77
C LEU A 51 17.26 -5.19 -32.40
N VAL A 52 17.06 -6.37 -31.80
CA VAL A 52 17.71 -6.76 -30.55
C VAL A 52 18.49 -8.06 -30.79
N ILE A 53 19.79 -8.04 -30.49
CA ILE A 53 20.67 -9.20 -30.65
C ILE A 53 20.34 -10.22 -29.55
N VAL A 54 20.01 -11.45 -29.94
CA VAL A 54 19.70 -12.55 -29.00
C VAL A 54 20.92 -13.44 -28.76
N LYS A 55 21.69 -13.73 -29.81
CA LYS A 55 22.93 -14.50 -29.76
C LYS A 55 24.02 -13.75 -30.55
N LYS A 56 25.22 -13.68 -29.97
CA LYS A 56 26.40 -13.16 -30.66
C LYS A 56 26.87 -14.19 -31.69
N GLY A 57 27.21 -13.75 -32.90
CA GLY A 57 27.84 -14.59 -33.92
C GLY A 57 29.34 -14.73 -33.70
N GLU A 58 30.04 -15.28 -34.68
CA GLU A 58 31.50 -15.46 -34.64
C GLU A 58 32.24 -14.12 -34.68
N SER A 59 31.80 -13.20 -35.54
CA SER A 59 32.40 -11.88 -35.69
C SER A 59 31.88 -10.87 -34.67
N ASP A 60 32.78 -10.05 -34.14
CA ASP A 60 32.44 -8.89 -33.33
C ASP A 60 31.93 -7.71 -34.18
N LEU A 61 30.94 -6.99 -33.63
CA LEU A 61 30.37 -5.79 -34.23
C LEU A 61 30.90 -4.54 -33.48
N PRO A 62 31.65 -3.65 -34.15
CA PRO A 62 32.25 -2.49 -33.51
C PRO A 62 31.17 -1.58 -32.90
N GLY A 63 31.39 -1.12 -31.67
CA GLY A 63 30.47 -0.24 -30.93
C GLY A 63 29.21 -0.89 -30.36
N LEU A 64 28.94 -2.16 -30.67
CA LEU A 64 27.81 -2.94 -30.13
C LEU A 64 28.28 -4.05 -29.19
N THR A 65 29.11 -4.97 -29.68
CA THR A 65 29.58 -6.13 -28.89
C THR A 65 30.92 -5.86 -28.21
N ASP A 66 31.68 -4.90 -28.72
CA ASP A 66 32.99 -4.49 -28.18
C ASP A 66 32.89 -3.68 -26.88
N VAL A 67 31.81 -2.90 -26.70
CA VAL A 67 31.68 -1.97 -25.57
C VAL A 67 30.76 -2.53 -24.48
N GLU A 68 31.33 -2.84 -23.32
CA GLU A 68 30.56 -3.17 -22.12
C GLU A 68 30.10 -1.91 -21.37
N LYS A 69 28.78 -1.72 -21.27
CA LYS A 69 28.19 -0.62 -20.48
C LYS A 69 27.82 -1.10 -19.07
N PRO A 70 28.48 -0.62 -18.01
CA PRO A 70 28.17 -1.04 -16.65
C PRO A 70 26.77 -0.59 -16.22
N ARG A 71 26.13 -1.37 -15.34
CA ARG A 71 24.81 -1.03 -14.81
C ARG A 71 24.90 0.21 -13.92
N MET A 72 24.22 1.29 -14.33
CA MET A 72 24.25 2.57 -13.61
C MET A 72 23.66 2.50 -12.18
N ARG A 73 22.72 1.58 -11.94
CA ARG A 73 22.00 1.48 -10.65
C ARG A 73 21.89 0.03 -10.20
N GLY A 74 22.28 -0.22 -8.95
CA GLY A 74 22.00 -1.49 -8.29
C GLY A 74 20.60 -1.58 -7.68
N PRO A 75 20.23 -2.74 -7.13
CA PRO A 75 18.92 -2.96 -6.51
C PRO A 75 18.73 -2.08 -5.26
N LYS A 76 17.51 -1.53 -5.10
CA LYS A 76 17.14 -0.70 -3.92
C LYS A 76 16.45 -1.48 -2.80
N ARG A 77 15.79 -2.59 -3.12
CA ARG A 77 14.96 -3.36 -2.17
C ARG A 77 15.81 -4.44 -1.50
N ALA A 78 15.70 -4.60 -0.18
CA ALA A 78 16.49 -5.59 0.60
C ALA A 78 16.44 -7.00 -0.01
N SER A 79 15.25 -7.49 -0.39
CA SER A 79 15.12 -8.83 -1.02
C SER A 79 15.79 -8.95 -2.38
N LYS A 80 15.87 -7.86 -3.17
CA LYS A 80 16.58 -7.87 -4.46
C LYS A 80 18.10 -7.78 -4.27
N ILE A 81 18.55 -7.11 -3.21
CA ILE A 81 19.98 -7.07 -2.84
C ILE A 81 20.44 -8.48 -2.45
N ARG A 82 19.68 -9.17 -1.58
CA ARG A 82 19.98 -10.57 -1.21
C ARG A 82 20.10 -11.48 -2.41
N LYS A 83 19.15 -11.41 -3.35
CA LYS A 83 19.19 -12.20 -4.60
C LYS A 83 20.39 -11.90 -5.49
N LEU A 84 20.87 -10.65 -5.50
CA LEU A 84 22.00 -10.27 -6.35
C LEU A 84 23.33 -10.82 -5.80
N PHE A 85 23.48 -10.81 -4.48
CA PHE A 85 24.70 -11.24 -3.80
C PHE A 85 24.60 -12.65 -3.20
N ASN A 86 23.54 -13.40 -3.53
CA ASN A 86 23.26 -14.73 -2.99
C ASN A 86 23.32 -14.81 -1.46
N LEU A 87 22.79 -13.78 -0.78
CA LEU A 87 22.80 -13.68 0.68
C LEU A 87 21.59 -14.40 1.29
N SER A 88 21.80 -14.91 2.50
CA SER A 88 20.74 -15.42 3.36
C SER A 88 19.89 -14.26 3.92
N LYS A 89 18.86 -14.59 4.70
CA LYS A 89 17.98 -13.59 5.31
C LYS A 89 18.64 -12.94 6.53
N GLU A 90 19.49 -13.70 7.19
CA GLU A 90 20.24 -13.41 8.40
C GLU A 90 21.32 -12.38 8.11
N ASP A 91 21.86 -12.39 6.88
CA ASP A 91 22.90 -11.46 6.44
C ASP A 91 22.43 -10.00 6.35
N ASP A 92 23.32 -9.09 6.79
CA ASP A 92 23.09 -7.65 6.68
C ASP A 92 23.42 -7.12 5.28
N VAL A 93 22.36 -6.76 4.56
CA VAL A 93 22.43 -6.16 3.23
C VAL A 93 23.13 -4.80 3.17
N ARG A 94 23.27 -4.07 4.29
CA ARG A 94 23.83 -2.70 4.30
C ARG A 94 25.27 -2.64 3.81
N LYS A 95 26.09 -3.62 4.19
CA LYS A 95 27.50 -3.71 3.80
C LYS A 95 27.62 -3.85 2.28
N TYR A 96 26.79 -4.69 1.67
CA TYR A 96 26.80 -4.97 0.24
C TYR A 96 26.32 -3.81 -0.63
N VAL A 97 25.44 -2.94 -0.12
CA VAL A 97 25.02 -1.74 -0.87
C VAL A 97 26.18 -0.76 -1.10
N ASN A 98 27.23 -0.83 -0.28
CA ASN A 98 28.41 0.01 -0.47
C ASN A 98 29.21 -0.35 -1.72
N THR A 99 29.11 -1.59 -2.22
CA THR A 99 29.87 -2.07 -3.39
C THR A 99 29.48 -1.38 -4.68
N TYR A 100 28.20 -0.99 -4.84
CA TYR A 100 27.70 -0.29 -6.02
C TYR A 100 27.35 1.18 -5.72
N ARG A 101 28.10 1.80 -4.79
CA ARG A 101 28.04 3.25 -4.60
C ARG A 101 28.50 3.94 -5.87
N ARG A 102 27.76 4.97 -6.27
CA ARG A 102 28.13 5.78 -7.41
C ARG A 102 29.00 6.93 -6.93
N THR A 103 30.28 6.88 -7.28
CA THR A 103 31.21 8.02 -7.19
C THR A 103 31.13 8.82 -8.49
N PHE A 104 31.05 10.15 -8.36
CA PHE A 104 31.11 11.04 -9.52
C PHE A 104 31.64 12.41 -9.10
N ILE A 105 32.21 13.12 -10.06
CA ILE A 105 32.68 14.50 -9.91
C ILE A 105 31.51 15.41 -10.28
N THR A 106 31.18 16.34 -9.39
CA THR A 106 30.17 17.37 -9.65
C THR A 106 30.73 18.42 -10.61
N LYS A 107 29.87 19.23 -11.24
CA LYS A 107 30.33 20.33 -12.11
C LYS A 107 31.29 21.30 -11.40
N ALA A 108 31.20 21.41 -10.07
CA ALA A 108 32.09 22.22 -9.23
C ALA A 108 33.38 21.49 -8.79
N GLY A 109 33.75 20.39 -9.45
CA GLY A 109 34.99 19.63 -9.16
C GLY A 109 34.95 18.74 -7.91
N LYS A 110 33.89 18.79 -7.09
CA LYS A 110 33.80 17.98 -5.85
C LYS A 110 33.46 16.53 -6.16
N LYS A 111 34.28 15.60 -5.64
CA LYS A 111 34.01 14.15 -5.65
C LYS A 111 32.93 13.81 -4.62
N VAL A 112 31.82 13.22 -5.07
CA VAL A 112 30.69 12.83 -4.21
C VAL A 112 30.36 11.35 -4.42
N SER A 113 30.05 10.65 -3.33
CA SER A 113 29.61 9.26 -3.36
C SER A 113 28.16 9.13 -2.90
N LYS A 114 27.29 8.58 -3.75
CA LYS A 114 25.86 8.38 -3.46
C LYS A 114 25.48 6.90 -3.39
N ALA A 115 24.67 6.56 -2.38
CA ALA A 115 24.08 5.23 -2.19
C ALA A 115 22.55 5.31 -2.15
N PRO A 116 21.83 4.28 -2.62
CA PRO A 116 20.38 4.24 -2.47
C PRO A 116 19.98 3.90 -1.03
N LYS A 117 18.97 4.61 -0.49
CA LYS A 117 18.29 4.18 0.74
C LYS A 117 17.66 2.80 0.52
N ILE A 118 18.05 1.83 1.34
CA ILE A 118 17.54 0.46 1.26
C ILE A 118 16.08 0.45 1.67
N GLN A 119 15.23 -0.01 0.75
CA GLN A 119 13.79 -0.12 0.99
C GLN A 119 13.43 -1.52 1.47
N ARG A 120 12.46 -1.60 2.39
CA ARG A 120 11.98 -2.85 3.00
C ARG A 120 13.04 -3.60 3.82
N LEU A 121 14.05 -2.90 4.34
CA LEU A 121 14.89 -3.45 5.39
C LEU A 121 14.09 -3.49 6.70
N VAL A 122 14.18 -4.60 7.43
CA VAL A 122 13.60 -4.69 8.77
C VAL A 122 14.52 -3.91 9.71
N THR A 123 13.97 -2.88 10.35
CA THR A 123 14.68 -2.03 11.31
C THR A 123 13.97 -2.03 12.66
N PRO A 124 14.65 -1.65 13.77
CA PRO A 124 14.03 -1.55 15.09
C PRO A 124 12.76 -0.69 15.08
N LEU A 125 12.77 0.42 14.33
CA LEU A 125 11.60 1.29 14.15
C LEU A 125 10.40 0.56 13.50
N THR A 126 10.65 -0.30 12.51
CA THR A 126 9.56 -1.09 11.90
C THR A 126 9.00 -2.13 12.86
N LEU A 127 9.85 -2.75 13.69
CA LEU A 127 9.42 -3.70 14.72
C LEU A 127 8.63 -2.99 15.83
N GLN A 128 9.09 -1.83 16.28
CA GLN A 128 8.40 -0.99 17.26
C GLN A 128 7.00 -0.60 16.77
N ARG A 129 6.88 -0.10 15.54
CA ARG A 129 5.57 0.24 14.93
C ARG A 129 4.65 -0.98 14.82
N LYS A 130 5.19 -2.17 14.55
CA LYS A 130 4.42 -3.42 14.54
C LYS A 130 3.93 -3.79 15.94
N ARG A 131 4.79 -3.69 16.95
CA ARG A 131 4.44 -3.92 18.37
C ARG A 131 3.37 -2.93 18.85
N ALA A 132 3.55 -1.64 18.56
CA ALA A 132 2.59 -0.59 18.91
C ALA A 132 1.19 -0.87 18.33
N ARG A 133 1.10 -1.23 17.04
CA ARG A 133 -0.19 -1.60 16.42
C ARG A 133 -0.90 -2.74 17.16
N ILE A 134 -0.16 -3.74 17.62
CA ILE A 134 -0.72 -4.88 18.38
C ILE A 134 -1.18 -4.40 19.75
N ALA A 135 -0.38 -3.57 20.42
CA ALA A 135 -0.75 -2.97 21.71
C ALA A 135 -2.02 -2.12 21.59
N ASP A 136 -2.14 -1.28 20.55
CA ASP A 136 -3.33 -0.46 20.31
C ASP A 136 -4.59 -1.30 20.10
N LYS A 137 -4.48 -2.43 19.39
CA LYS A 137 -5.59 -3.37 19.23
C LYS A 137 -6.01 -3.97 20.57
N LYS A 138 -5.05 -4.42 21.39
CA LYS A 138 -5.32 -4.95 22.74
C LYS A 138 -5.95 -3.88 23.64
N LYS A 139 -5.45 -2.65 23.62
CA LYS A 139 -5.98 -1.52 24.39
C LYS A 139 -7.42 -1.21 24.01
N ARG A 140 -7.76 -1.22 22.71
CA ARG A 140 -9.14 -1.02 22.24
C ARG A 140 -10.09 -2.11 22.75
N ILE A 141 -9.68 -3.37 22.68
CA ILE A 141 -10.49 -4.49 23.18
C ILE A 141 -10.69 -4.38 24.69
N ALA A 142 -9.63 -4.09 25.45
CA ALA A 142 -9.71 -3.92 26.90
C ALA A 142 -10.65 -2.78 27.29
N LYS A 143 -10.54 -1.62 26.60
CA LYS A 143 -11.43 -0.47 26.78
C LYS A 143 -12.90 -0.82 26.51
N ALA A 144 -13.19 -1.47 25.39
CA ALA A 144 -14.55 -1.88 25.07
C ALA A 144 -15.13 -2.86 26.10
N LYS A 145 -14.31 -3.78 26.64
CA LYS A 145 -14.71 -4.69 27.71
C LYS A 145 -14.99 -3.97 29.02
N SER A 146 -14.16 -2.99 29.41
CA SER A 146 -14.38 -2.23 30.65
C SER A 146 -15.64 -1.36 30.54
N GLU A 147 -15.82 -0.66 29.42
CA GLU A 147 -17.02 0.16 29.17
C GLU A 147 -18.30 -0.70 29.14
N ALA A 148 -18.26 -1.89 28.53
CA ALA A 148 -19.38 -2.82 28.56
C ALA A 148 -19.69 -3.27 30.00
N ALA A 149 -18.67 -3.59 30.80
CA ALA A 149 -18.86 -3.98 32.20
C ALA A 149 -19.43 -2.83 33.07
N GLU A 150 -18.96 -1.60 32.85
CA GLU A 150 -19.49 -0.40 33.50
C GLU A 150 -20.95 -0.15 33.12
N TYR A 151 -21.29 -0.27 31.84
CA TYR A 151 -22.67 -0.13 31.37
C TYR A 151 -23.60 -1.19 31.97
N GLN A 152 -23.16 -2.43 32.12
CA GLN A 152 -23.94 -3.48 32.79
C GLN A 152 -24.21 -3.15 34.26
N LYS A 153 -23.23 -2.58 34.98
CA LYS A 153 -23.44 -2.11 36.37
C LYS A 153 -24.48 -0.99 36.44
N LEU A 154 -24.43 -0.04 35.49
CA LEU A 154 -25.40 1.05 35.39
C LEU A 154 -26.83 0.52 35.11
N LEU A 155 -26.97 -0.47 34.22
CA LEU A 155 -28.27 -1.08 33.96
C LEU A 155 -28.85 -1.75 35.21
N ALA A 156 -28.01 -2.47 35.98
CA ALA A 156 -28.43 -3.11 37.21
C ALA A 156 -28.94 -2.10 38.26
N SER A 157 -28.27 -0.95 38.42
CA SER A 157 -28.73 0.08 39.36
C SER A 157 -30.06 0.71 38.93
N ARG A 158 -30.23 1.02 37.63
CA ARG A 158 -31.47 1.57 37.08
C ARG A 158 -32.66 0.62 37.23
N LEU A 159 -32.45 -0.68 37.02
CA LEU A 159 -33.50 -1.69 37.22
C LEU A 159 -33.89 -1.81 38.70
N LYS A 160 -32.94 -1.68 39.62
CA LYS A 160 -33.21 -1.66 41.07
C LYS A 160 -34.02 -0.42 41.46
N GLU A 161 -33.58 0.78 41.06
CA GLU A 161 -34.31 2.03 41.28
C GLU A 161 -35.75 1.98 40.75
N GLN A 162 -35.96 1.37 39.58
CA GLN A 162 -37.30 1.21 39.00
C GLN A 162 -38.19 0.27 39.82
N ARG A 163 -37.64 -0.85 40.33
CA ARG A 163 -38.36 -1.76 41.22
C ARG A 163 -38.74 -1.08 42.53
N ASP A 164 -37.79 -0.35 43.12
CA ASP A 164 -37.99 0.38 44.38
C ASP A 164 -39.05 1.51 44.22
N ARG A 165 -38.99 2.27 43.12
CA ARG A 165 -40.03 3.26 42.79
C ARG A 165 -41.41 2.62 42.59
N ARG A 166 -41.48 1.44 41.95
CA ARG A 166 -42.73 0.71 41.75
C ARG A 166 -43.30 0.21 43.09
N SER A 167 -42.47 -0.34 43.99
CA SER A 167 -42.93 -0.78 45.31
C SER A 167 -43.40 0.39 46.17
N GLU A 168 -42.68 1.53 46.17
CA GLU A 168 -43.09 2.75 46.87
C GLU A 168 -44.45 3.28 46.37
N SER A 169 -44.67 3.33 45.05
CA SER A 169 -45.95 3.77 44.48
C SER A 169 -47.11 2.86 44.89
N LEU A 170 -46.90 1.54 44.91
CA LEU A 170 -47.88 0.56 45.38
C LEU A 170 -48.16 0.71 46.88
N ALA A 171 -47.13 0.94 47.69
CA ALA A 171 -47.26 1.18 49.13
C ALA A 171 -48.07 2.45 49.42
N LYS A 172 -47.78 3.57 48.72
CA LYS A 172 -48.56 4.82 48.80
C LYS A 172 -50.01 4.63 48.35
N ARG A 173 -50.28 3.75 47.37
CA ARG A 173 -51.65 3.46 46.92
C ARG A 173 -52.40 2.61 47.95
N ARG A 174 -51.74 1.61 48.55
CA ARG A 174 -52.30 0.79 49.64
C ARG A 174 -52.60 1.63 50.89
N SER A 175 -51.70 2.53 51.29
CA SER A 175 -51.93 3.38 52.45
C SER A 175 -53.11 4.36 52.26
N LYS A 176 -53.27 4.91 51.05
CA LYS A 176 -54.44 5.73 50.69
C LYS A 176 -55.76 4.94 50.72
N LEU A 177 -55.74 3.68 50.28
CA LEU A 177 -56.92 2.80 50.35
C LEU A 177 -57.26 2.43 51.81
N SER A 178 -56.26 2.18 52.66
CA SER A 178 -56.51 1.92 54.09
C SER A 178 -57.01 3.15 54.86
N SER A 179 -56.62 4.36 54.46
CA SER A 179 -57.16 5.59 55.07
C SER A 179 -58.59 5.89 54.62
N ALA A 180 -58.98 5.48 53.40
CA ALA A 180 -60.35 5.64 52.89
C ALA A 180 -61.35 4.62 53.46
N ALA A 181 -60.86 3.50 54.01
CA ALA A 181 -61.69 2.42 54.57
C ALA A 181 -61.92 2.52 56.09
N LYS A 182 -61.44 3.57 56.77
CA LYS A 182 -61.83 3.82 58.17
C LYS A 182 -63.22 4.46 58.18
N PRO A 183 -64.26 3.81 58.73
CA PRO A 183 -65.54 4.47 58.94
C PRO A 183 -65.34 5.57 59.99
N THR A 184 -65.86 6.76 59.72
CA THR A 184 -66.02 7.82 60.71
C THR A 184 -66.99 7.31 61.78
N ALA A 185 -66.45 6.84 62.90
CA ALA A 185 -67.26 6.56 64.09
C ALA A 185 -67.66 7.91 64.72
N SER A 186 -68.90 8.31 64.46
CA SER A 186 -69.60 9.40 65.12
C SER A 186 -70.54 8.84 66.20
N ALA A 187 -70.48 9.45 67.38
CA ALA A 187 -71.36 9.35 68.55
C ALA A 187 -71.45 7.98 69.24
#